data_AF-A0A1V5M819-F1
#
_entry.id   AF-A0A1V5M819-F1
#
_cell.length_a   1.000
_cell.length_b   1.000
_cell.length_c   1.000
_cell.angle_alpha   90.00
_cell.angle_beta   90.00
_cell.angle_gamma   90.00
#
_symmetry.space_group_name_H-M   'P 1'
#
loop_
_entity.id
_entity.type
_entity.pdbx_description
1 polymer ?
#
loop_
_entity_poly.entity_id
_entity_poly.type
_entity_poly.pdbx_seq_one_letter_code
_entity_poly.pdbx_strand_id
1 'polypeptide(L)'
;MTAVHKANILKYSDGLYLECCRRVSREFPEIEFEDRIVDNMCMQLVQKPELYDVLVLPNLYGDILSDLAAGLVGGLGITAGANIGEGVALFEAVHGSAPKYRGLNKVNPTALIMAARLMLDYLGETKAGQRLENAVAKVIREGKSVTYDLKPGRTGEAVGTIEMGRAIQAALEK
;
A
#
# COMPACT_ATOMS: atom_id res chain seq x y z
N MET A 1 2.43 16.54 5.45
CA MET A 1 3.26 15.86 4.43
C MET A 1 4.70 15.83 4.91
N THR A 2 5.34 14.65 4.86
CA THR A 2 6.73 14.46 5.28
C THR A 2 7.60 14.12 4.07
N ALA A 3 8.60 14.96 3.77
CA ALA A 3 9.59 14.70 2.72
C ALA A 3 10.74 13.85 3.28
N VAL A 4 10.98 12.68 2.70
CA VAL A 4 12.03 11.74 3.17
C VAL A 4 13.26 11.83 2.28
N HIS A 5 14.45 11.96 2.87
CA HIS A 5 15.70 12.16 2.13
C HIS A 5 16.95 11.67 2.87
N LYS A 6 18.12 11.78 2.24
CA LYS A 6 19.45 11.65 2.86
C LYS A 6 20.36 12.85 2.53
N ALA A 7 19.80 14.06 2.41
CA ALA A 7 20.50 15.30 2.08
C ALA A 7 21.71 15.66 2.98
N ASN A 8 21.82 15.10 4.18
CA ASN A 8 23.01 15.25 5.02
C ASN A 8 24.26 14.55 4.43
N ILE A 9 24.07 13.54 3.59
CA ILE A 9 25.13 12.80 2.86
C ILE A 9 25.05 13.13 1.36
N LEU A 10 23.89 12.92 0.74
CA LEU A 10 23.65 13.11 -0.68
C LEU A 10 23.25 14.56 -0.99
N LYS A 11 24.20 15.48 -0.79
CA LYS A 11 23.93 16.93 -0.81
C LYS A 11 23.37 17.44 -2.14
N TYR A 12 23.70 16.82 -3.26
CA TYR A 12 23.29 17.30 -4.58
C TYR A 12 21.98 16.69 -5.06
N SER A 13 21.82 15.37 -5.00
CA SER A 13 20.56 14.72 -5.41
C SER A 13 19.45 15.03 -4.42
N ASP A 14 19.67 14.67 -3.16
CA ASP A 14 18.64 14.75 -2.12
C ASP A 14 18.50 16.16 -1.57
N GLY A 15 19.58 16.95 -1.60
CA GLY A 15 19.50 18.37 -1.29
C GLY A 15 18.64 19.13 -2.30
N LEU A 16 18.81 18.87 -3.61
CA LEU A 16 17.94 19.46 -4.63
C LEU A 16 16.50 18.99 -4.48
N TYR A 17 16.29 17.69 -4.25
CA TYR A 17 14.96 17.13 -3.96
C TYR A 17 14.29 17.85 -2.79
N LEU A 18 14.97 17.98 -1.65
CA LEU A 18 14.44 18.63 -0.45
C LEU A 18 14.15 20.13 -0.69
N GLU A 19 15.03 20.82 -1.40
CA GLU A 19 14.81 22.21 -1.79
C GLU A 19 13.56 22.37 -2.65
N CYS A 20 13.37 21.50 -3.64
CA CYS A 20 12.16 21.47 -4.46
C CYS A 20 10.91 21.23 -3.63
N CYS A 21 10.92 20.25 -2.72
CA CYS A 21 9.79 19.99 -1.81
C CYS A 21 9.46 21.22 -0.95
N ARG A 22 10.47 21.88 -0.36
CA ARG A 22 10.29 23.10 0.44
C ARG A 22 9.79 24.29 -0.37
N ARG A 23 10.14 24.37 -1.65
CA ARG A 23 9.65 25.42 -2.54
C ARG A 23 8.17 25.21 -2.86
N VAL A 24 7.80 24.00 -3.29
CA VAL A 24 6.41 23.65 -3.61
C VAL A 24 5.51 23.73 -2.37
N SER A 25 6.00 23.37 -1.18
CA SER A 25 5.19 23.44 0.05
C SER A 25 4.74 24.87 0.39
N ARG A 26 5.43 25.91 -0.08
CA ARG A 26 5.02 27.31 0.11
C ARG A 26 3.80 27.70 -0.73
N GLU A 27 3.51 26.94 -1.77
CA GLU A 27 2.34 27.13 -2.63
C GLU A 27 1.07 26.55 -1.99
N PHE A 28 1.22 25.69 -0.95
CA PHE A 28 0.12 25.01 -0.23
C PHE A 28 0.26 25.19 1.29
N PRO A 29 0.16 26.44 1.81
CA PRO A 29 0.40 26.75 3.23
C PRO A 29 -0.58 26.08 4.21
N GLU A 30 -1.71 25.58 3.71
CA GLU A 30 -2.71 24.82 4.47
C GLU A 30 -2.27 23.38 4.78
N ILE A 31 -1.25 22.87 4.09
CA ILE A 31 -0.70 21.54 4.32
C ILE A 31 0.56 21.67 5.18
N GLU A 32 0.54 21.06 6.36
CA GLU A 32 1.74 20.99 7.21
C GLU A 32 2.88 20.28 6.49
N PHE A 33 4.06 20.89 6.49
CA PHE A 33 5.27 20.37 5.85
C PHE A 33 6.35 20.09 6.89
N GLU A 34 6.91 18.88 6.83
CA GLU A 34 8.12 18.52 7.54
C GLU A 34 9.05 17.65 6.69
N ASP A 35 10.30 17.47 7.13
CA ASP A 35 11.25 16.56 6.50
C ASP A 35 11.90 15.61 7.52
N ARG A 36 12.31 14.43 7.04
CA ARG A 36 12.99 13.40 7.83
C ARG A 36 14.09 12.74 7.02
N ILE A 37 15.20 12.44 7.70
CA ILE A 37 16.26 11.62 7.13
C ILE A 37 15.78 10.16 7.08
N VAL A 38 16.04 9.44 5.98
CA VAL A 38 15.49 8.11 5.69
C VAL A 38 15.78 7.05 6.77
N ASP A 39 16.93 7.09 7.43
CA ASP A 39 17.24 6.18 8.54
C ASP A 39 16.36 6.42 9.77
N ASN A 40 16.18 7.68 10.16
CA ASN A 40 15.23 8.04 11.20
C ASN A 40 13.79 7.70 10.77
N MET A 41 13.44 7.90 9.51
CA MET A 41 12.12 7.56 8.99
C MET A 41 11.82 6.06 9.13
N CYS A 42 12.77 5.19 8.77
CA CYS A 42 12.62 3.74 8.99
C CYS A 42 12.36 3.41 10.47
N MET A 43 13.12 4.02 11.40
CA MET A 43 12.91 3.81 12.83
C MET A 43 11.52 4.29 13.29
N GLN A 44 11.10 5.46 12.83
CA GLN A 44 9.82 6.05 13.21
C GLN A 44 8.63 5.28 12.66
N LEU A 45 8.69 4.75 11.43
CA LEU A 45 7.63 3.89 10.89
C LEU A 45 7.45 2.61 11.71
N VAL A 46 8.52 2.06 12.28
CA VAL A 46 8.43 0.87 13.14
C VAL A 46 7.90 1.22 14.53
N GLN A 47 8.27 2.38 15.08
CA GLN A 47 7.94 2.73 16.47
C GLN A 47 6.60 3.46 16.62
N LYS A 48 6.30 4.39 15.71
CA LYS A 48 5.18 5.33 15.78
C LYS A 48 4.63 5.64 14.37
N PRO A 49 4.21 4.63 13.59
CA PRO A 49 3.68 4.84 12.25
C PRO A 49 2.47 5.79 12.21
N GLU A 50 1.68 5.83 13.28
CA GLU A 50 0.47 6.66 13.41
C GLU A 50 0.72 8.18 13.39
N LEU A 51 1.98 8.61 13.51
CA LEU A 51 2.35 10.03 13.40
C LEU A 51 2.45 10.50 11.93
N TYR A 52 2.36 9.58 10.97
CA TYR A 52 2.58 9.89 9.56
C TYR A 52 1.33 9.68 8.73
N ASP A 53 1.11 10.61 7.81
CA ASP A 53 -0.04 10.62 6.90
C ASP A 53 0.43 10.40 5.45
N VAL A 54 1.02 11.45 4.84
CA VAL A 54 1.58 11.38 3.49
C VAL A 54 3.10 11.51 3.51
N LEU A 55 3.77 10.49 2.99
CA LEU A 55 5.22 10.48 2.77
C LEU A 55 5.53 10.73 1.29
N VAL A 56 6.45 11.65 1.01
CA VAL A 56 6.97 11.87 -0.35
C VAL A 56 8.45 11.54 -0.36
N LEU A 57 8.86 10.71 -1.31
CA LEU A 57 10.20 10.13 -1.35
C LEU A 57 10.74 10.01 -2.78
N PRO A 58 12.07 10.08 -2.97
CA PRO A 58 12.73 9.58 -4.18
C PRO A 58 12.49 8.09 -4.39
N ASN A 59 12.58 7.64 -5.64
CA ASN A 59 12.21 6.29 -6.11
C ASN A 59 12.67 5.14 -5.18
N LEU A 60 13.98 4.98 -4.97
CA LEU A 60 14.53 3.87 -4.16
C LEU A 60 14.07 3.92 -2.69
N TYR A 61 13.87 5.10 -2.13
CA TYR A 61 13.38 5.22 -0.75
C TYR A 61 11.90 4.88 -0.68
N GLY A 62 11.13 5.27 -1.70
CA GLY A 62 9.75 4.85 -1.88
C GLY A 62 9.63 3.33 -1.85
N ASP A 63 10.39 2.62 -2.69
CA ASP A 63 10.42 1.16 -2.78
C ASP A 63 10.67 0.49 -1.41
N ILE A 64 11.75 0.89 -0.72
CA ILE A 64 12.13 0.30 0.56
C ILE A 64 11.11 0.62 1.66
N LEU A 65 10.66 1.88 1.76
CA LEU A 65 9.76 2.28 2.84
C LEU A 65 8.33 1.80 2.62
N SER A 66 7.88 1.66 1.36
CA SER A 66 6.58 1.05 1.07
C SER A 66 6.54 -0.43 1.45
N ASP A 67 7.63 -1.17 1.24
CA ASP A 67 7.75 -2.56 1.67
C ASP A 67 7.81 -2.68 3.20
N LEU A 68 8.54 -1.78 3.87
CA LEU A 68 8.53 -1.69 5.34
C LEU A 68 7.10 -1.45 5.84
N ALA A 69 6.39 -0.48 5.27
CA ALA A 69 5.02 -0.16 5.65
C ALA A 69 4.05 -1.33 5.39
N ALA A 70 4.23 -2.05 4.28
CA ALA A 70 3.48 -3.28 4.01
C ALA A 70 3.70 -4.33 5.11
N GLY A 71 4.94 -4.46 5.59
CA GLY A 71 5.29 -5.33 6.72
C GLY A 71 4.51 -5.01 8.01
N LEU A 72 4.20 -3.74 8.27
CA LEU A 72 3.46 -3.31 9.48
C LEU A 72 1.99 -3.75 9.47
N VAL A 73 1.40 -3.91 8.29
CA VAL A 73 -0.05 -4.16 8.14
C VAL A 73 -0.41 -5.60 7.82
N GLY A 74 0.57 -6.50 7.68
CA GLY A 74 0.34 -7.93 7.38
C GLY A 74 1.08 -8.45 6.14
N GLY A 75 1.85 -7.60 5.47
CA GLY A 75 2.75 -7.94 4.37
C GLY A 75 2.21 -7.59 2.99
N LEU A 76 3.01 -7.92 1.97
CA LEU A 76 2.78 -7.53 0.57
C LEU A 76 1.51 -8.13 -0.07
N GLY A 77 0.92 -9.16 0.55
CA GLY A 77 -0.28 -9.85 0.02
C GLY A 77 -1.55 -9.00 0.04
N ILE A 78 -1.52 -7.86 0.73
CA ILE A 78 -2.68 -6.98 0.92
C ILE A 78 -2.44 -5.53 0.46
N THR A 79 -1.22 -5.18 0.05
CA THR A 79 -0.86 -3.81 -0.36
C THR A 79 -0.97 -3.63 -1.87
N ALA A 80 -1.50 -2.48 -2.28
CA ALA A 80 -1.71 -2.10 -3.67
C ALA A 80 -0.98 -0.81 -4.01
N GLY A 81 -0.64 -0.64 -5.28
CA GLY A 81 0.01 0.55 -5.82
C GLY A 81 -0.74 1.11 -7.03
N ALA A 82 -0.49 2.39 -7.28
CA ALA A 82 -0.96 3.09 -8.46
C ALA A 82 0.18 3.93 -9.03
N ASN A 83 0.47 3.77 -10.31
CA ASN A 83 1.40 4.58 -11.07
C ASN A 83 0.57 5.57 -11.89
N ILE A 84 0.62 6.85 -11.51
CA ILE A 84 -0.21 7.90 -12.11
C ILE A 84 0.70 8.84 -12.91
N GLY A 85 0.39 8.99 -14.19
CA GLY A 85 1.04 9.94 -15.09
C GLY A 85 0.02 10.81 -15.83
N GLU A 86 0.54 11.68 -16.71
CA GLU A 86 -0.31 12.47 -17.59
C GLU A 86 -0.93 11.57 -18.66
N GLY A 87 -2.27 11.46 -18.67
CA GLY A 87 -3.03 10.69 -19.66
C GLY A 87 -3.04 9.17 -19.47
N VAL A 88 -2.26 8.61 -18.53
CA VAL A 88 -2.22 7.16 -18.25
C VAL A 88 -2.15 6.89 -16.75
N ALA A 89 -2.92 5.91 -16.28
CA ALA A 89 -2.86 5.38 -14.93
C ALA A 89 -2.78 3.84 -14.96
N LEU A 90 -1.87 3.26 -14.17
CA LEU A 90 -1.67 1.82 -14.03
C LEU A 90 -1.86 1.44 -12.55
N PHE A 91 -2.70 0.44 -12.29
CA PHE A 91 -2.99 -0.06 -10.95
C PHE A 91 -2.53 -1.49 -10.82
N GLU A 92 -1.75 -1.80 -9.78
CA GLU A 92 -1.14 -3.11 -9.60
C GLU A 92 -1.02 -3.50 -8.12
N ALA A 93 -0.86 -4.80 -7.87
CA ALA A 93 -0.43 -5.27 -6.57
C ALA A 93 1.05 -4.93 -6.35
N VAL A 94 1.45 -4.61 -5.11
CA VAL A 94 2.88 -4.32 -4.81
C VAL A 94 3.74 -5.59 -4.95
N HIS A 95 3.17 -6.77 -4.68
CA HIS A 95 3.92 -8.02 -4.75
C HIS A 95 4.28 -8.45 -6.18
N GLY A 96 5.37 -9.22 -6.32
CA GLY A 96 5.77 -9.85 -7.59
C GLY A 96 4.96 -11.09 -7.99
N SER A 97 5.45 -11.84 -8.98
CA SER A 97 4.73 -12.94 -9.64
C SER A 97 4.61 -14.25 -8.87
N ALA A 98 5.31 -14.41 -7.75
CA ALA A 98 5.31 -15.61 -6.89
C ALA A 98 5.25 -16.96 -7.64
N PRO A 99 6.21 -17.28 -8.53
CA PRO A 99 6.11 -18.35 -9.51
C PRO A 99 5.90 -19.76 -8.91
N LYS A 100 6.40 -19.98 -7.68
CA LYS A 100 6.20 -21.22 -6.91
C LYS A 100 4.73 -21.55 -6.60
N TYR A 101 3.82 -20.60 -6.73
CA TYR A 101 2.38 -20.78 -6.47
C TYR A 101 1.52 -20.74 -7.73
N ARG A 102 2.14 -20.67 -8.92
CA ARG A 102 1.44 -20.64 -10.20
C ARG A 102 0.51 -21.85 -10.34
N GLY A 103 -0.77 -21.60 -10.60
CA GLY A 103 -1.78 -22.64 -10.84
C GLY A 103 -2.23 -23.42 -9.60
N LEU A 104 -1.77 -23.05 -8.40
CA LEU A 104 -2.03 -23.83 -7.18
C LEU A 104 -3.28 -23.36 -6.40
N ASN A 105 -4.02 -22.36 -6.90
CA ASN A 105 -5.15 -21.76 -6.20
C ASN A 105 -4.82 -21.42 -4.73
N LYS A 106 -3.70 -20.73 -4.48
CA LYS A 106 -3.14 -20.57 -3.13
C LYS A 106 -2.85 -19.13 -2.70
N VAL A 107 -2.58 -18.24 -3.66
CA VAL A 107 -2.12 -16.87 -3.37
C VAL A 107 -3.27 -15.98 -2.93
N ASN A 108 -3.00 -15.06 -2.03
CA ASN A 108 -3.93 -14.04 -1.58
C ASN A 108 -4.31 -13.09 -2.74
N PRO A 109 -5.60 -12.98 -3.12
CA PRO A 109 -6.03 -12.05 -4.17
C PRO A 109 -6.17 -10.60 -3.70
N THR A 110 -6.02 -10.32 -2.39
CA THR A 110 -6.39 -9.04 -1.79
C THR A 110 -5.65 -7.86 -2.40
N ALA A 111 -4.33 -7.92 -2.55
CA ALA A 111 -3.55 -6.82 -3.13
C ALA A 111 -4.07 -6.37 -4.51
N LEU A 112 -4.40 -7.31 -5.39
CA LEU A 112 -4.93 -6.98 -6.73
C LEU A 112 -6.37 -6.42 -6.66
N ILE A 113 -7.18 -6.91 -5.74
CA ILE A 113 -8.52 -6.38 -5.48
C ILE A 113 -8.42 -4.94 -4.94
N MET A 114 -7.47 -4.66 -4.06
CA MET A 114 -7.21 -3.32 -3.55
C MET A 114 -6.67 -2.38 -4.65
N ALA A 115 -5.89 -2.90 -5.61
CA ALA A 115 -5.51 -2.13 -6.79
C ALA A 115 -6.72 -1.75 -7.65
N ALA A 116 -7.67 -2.67 -7.83
CA ALA A 116 -8.94 -2.35 -8.48
C ALA A 116 -9.77 -1.31 -7.69
N ARG A 117 -9.71 -1.32 -6.35
CA ARG A 117 -10.31 -0.26 -5.53
C ARG A 117 -9.66 1.10 -5.78
N LEU A 118 -8.33 1.18 -5.87
CA LEU A 118 -7.63 2.42 -6.24
C LEU A 118 -8.03 2.90 -7.64
N MET A 119 -8.19 1.98 -8.58
CA MET A 119 -8.67 2.29 -9.93
C MET A 119 -10.09 2.85 -9.94
N LEU A 120 -11.01 2.27 -9.16
CA LEU A 120 -12.38 2.76 -9.04
C LEU A 120 -12.41 4.19 -8.50
N ASP A 121 -11.60 4.49 -7.48
CA ASP A 121 -11.47 5.86 -6.96
C ASP A 121 -10.95 6.83 -8.02
N TYR A 122 -9.93 6.44 -8.80
CA TYR A 122 -9.40 7.25 -9.90
C TYR A 122 -10.45 7.53 -10.99
N LEU A 123 -11.35 6.58 -11.25
CA LEU A 123 -12.45 6.73 -12.21
C LEU A 123 -13.64 7.52 -11.64
N GLY A 124 -13.60 7.95 -10.38
CA GLY A 124 -14.70 8.63 -9.69
C GLY A 124 -15.78 7.69 -9.14
N GLU A 125 -15.60 6.38 -9.27
CA GLU A 125 -16.51 5.33 -8.77
C GLU A 125 -16.26 5.01 -7.29
N THR A 126 -16.11 6.06 -6.47
CA THR A 126 -15.70 5.97 -5.05
C THR A 126 -16.66 5.13 -4.21
N LYS A 127 -17.97 5.14 -4.52
CA LYS A 127 -18.96 4.28 -3.85
C LYS A 127 -18.72 2.80 -4.13
N ALA A 128 -18.32 2.45 -5.36
CA ALA A 128 -17.98 1.08 -5.71
C ALA A 128 -16.66 0.67 -5.06
N GLY A 129 -15.66 1.56 -5.07
CA GLY A 129 -14.39 1.38 -4.37
C GLY A 129 -14.59 1.09 -2.87
N GLN A 130 -15.39 1.91 -2.19
CA GLN A 130 -15.68 1.73 -0.77
C GLN A 130 -16.44 0.43 -0.47
N ARG A 131 -17.39 0.03 -1.33
CA ARG A 131 -18.07 -1.27 -1.19
C ARG A 131 -17.10 -2.43 -1.30
N LEU A 132 -16.15 -2.36 -2.24
CA LEU A 132 -15.11 -3.36 -2.42
C LEU A 132 -14.20 -3.47 -1.20
N GLU A 133 -13.71 -2.34 -0.70
CA GLU A 133 -12.89 -2.27 0.52
C GLU A 133 -13.63 -2.84 1.74
N ASN A 134 -14.90 -2.47 1.93
CA ASN A 134 -15.71 -2.96 3.05
C ASN A 134 -15.93 -4.48 2.97
N ALA A 135 -16.16 -5.02 1.78
CA ALA A 135 -16.33 -6.46 1.57
C ALA A 135 -15.04 -7.23 1.88
N VAL A 136 -13.89 -6.75 1.42
CA VAL A 136 -12.57 -7.30 1.76
C VAL A 136 -12.35 -7.27 3.27
N ALA A 137 -12.54 -6.11 3.91
CA ALA A 137 -12.36 -5.93 5.34
C ALA A 137 -13.27 -6.87 6.17
N LYS A 138 -14.50 -7.10 5.71
CA LYS A 138 -15.44 -8.03 6.34
C LYS A 138 -14.94 -9.47 6.28
N VAL A 139 -14.53 -9.95 5.10
CA VAL A 139 -14.02 -11.31 4.92
C VAL A 139 -12.75 -11.55 5.75
N ILE A 140 -11.84 -10.58 5.77
CA ILE A 140 -10.62 -10.64 6.58
C ILE A 140 -10.97 -10.68 8.07
N ARG A 141 -11.88 -9.81 8.53
CA ARG A 141 -12.32 -9.76 9.94
C ARG A 141 -12.99 -11.05 10.39
N GLU A 142 -13.79 -11.68 9.53
CA GLU A 142 -14.42 -12.97 9.82
C GLU A 142 -13.38 -14.10 9.91
N GLY A 143 -12.27 -14.00 9.17
CA GLY A 143 -11.11 -14.90 9.26
C GLY A 143 -11.37 -16.35 8.81
N LYS A 144 -12.59 -16.69 8.37
CA LYS A 144 -12.98 -18.03 7.93
C LYS A 144 -12.42 -18.35 6.55
N SER A 145 -12.79 -17.55 5.55
CA SER A 145 -12.48 -17.77 4.14
C SER A 145 -11.31 -16.90 3.66
N VAL A 146 -10.19 -16.99 4.37
CA VAL A 146 -8.94 -16.27 4.03
C VAL A 146 -7.82 -17.24 3.64
N THR A 147 -6.89 -16.75 2.81
CA THR A 147 -5.69 -17.50 2.40
C THR A 147 -4.69 -17.67 3.55
N TYR A 148 -3.74 -18.58 3.35
CA TYR A 148 -2.81 -19.06 4.38
C TYR A 148 -1.98 -17.95 5.04
N ASP A 149 -1.69 -16.87 4.32
CA ASP A 149 -0.86 -15.74 4.75
C ASP A 149 -1.59 -14.82 5.74
N LEU A 150 -2.92 -14.84 5.75
CA LEU A 150 -3.77 -14.09 6.69
C LEU A 150 -4.16 -14.89 7.94
N LYS A 151 -3.82 -16.19 8.00
CA LYS A 151 -4.10 -17.01 9.18
C LYS A 151 -3.11 -16.68 10.30
N PRO A 152 -3.56 -16.62 11.58
CA PRO A 152 -2.67 -16.44 12.72
C PRO A 152 -1.56 -17.50 12.72
N GLY A 153 -0.30 -17.08 12.78
CA GLY A 153 0.85 -17.99 12.71
C GLY A 153 0.99 -18.77 11.40
N ARG A 154 0.17 -18.48 10.38
CA ARG A 154 0.05 -19.24 9.12
C ARG A 154 -0.32 -20.72 9.33
N THR A 155 -1.11 -20.98 10.36
CA THR A 155 -1.58 -22.33 10.72
C THR A 155 -3.11 -22.44 10.60
N GLY A 156 -3.61 -23.67 10.50
CA GLY A 156 -5.03 -23.97 10.39
C GLY A 156 -5.54 -24.07 8.94
N GLU A 157 -6.85 -24.30 8.82
CA GLU A 157 -7.52 -24.45 7.52
C GLU A 157 -7.65 -23.10 6.82
N ALA A 158 -6.91 -22.94 5.72
CA ALA A 158 -6.99 -21.81 4.82
C ALA A 158 -7.69 -22.20 3.52
N VAL A 159 -8.34 -21.23 2.90
CA VAL A 159 -8.98 -21.43 1.59
C VAL A 159 -8.04 -21.00 0.46
N GLY A 160 -8.36 -21.39 -0.77
CA GLY A 160 -7.62 -20.97 -1.95
C GLY A 160 -7.99 -19.56 -2.44
N THR A 161 -7.29 -19.13 -3.48
CA THR A 161 -7.50 -17.83 -4.15
C THR A 161 -8.95 -17.67 -4.61
N ILE A 162 -9.52 -18.70 -5.25
CA ILE A 162 -10.88 -18.70 -5.81
C ILE A 162 -11.91 -18.60 -4.70
N GLU A 163 -11.74 -19.37 -3.63
CA GLU A 163 -12.68 -19.42 -2.51
C GLU A 163 -12.70 -18.08 -1.75
N MET A 164 -11.54 -17.46 -1.52
CA MET A 164 -11.47 -16.13 -0.92
C MET A 164 -12.12 -15.09 -1.84
N GLY A 165 -11.88 -15.15 -3.15
CA GLY A 165 -12.54 -14.28 -4.13
C GLY A 165 -14.07 -14.40 -4.11
N ARG A 166 -14.61 -15.63 -4.04
CA ARG A 166 -16.05 -15.89 -3.90
C ARG A 166 -16.61 -15.36 -2.59
N ALA A 167 -15.87 -15.47 -1.49
CA ALA A 167 -16.27 -14.92 -0.21
C ALA A 167 -16.40 -13.39 -0.26
N ILE A 168 -15.45 -12.71 -0.92
CA ILE A 168 -15.48 -11.25 -1.13
C ILE A 168 -16.67 -10.87 -2.01
N GLN A 169 -16.91 -11.61 -3.11
CA GLN A 169 -18.09 -11.40 -3.95
C GLN A 169 -19.40 -11.54 -3.16
N ALA A 170 -19.56 -12.61 -2.38
CA ALA A 170 -20.75 -12.81 -1.56
C ALA A 170 -20.92 -11.74 -0.47
N ALA A 171 -19.83 -11.13 -0.01
CA ALA A 171 -19.86 -10.02 0.93
C ALA A 171 -20.26 -8.68 0.28
N LEU A 172 -20.12 -8.53 -1.04
CA LEU A 172 -20.56 -7.34 -1.81
C LEU A 172 -22.08 -7.30 -2.04
N GLU A 173 -22.72 -8.46 -2.09
CA GLU A 173 -24.16 -8.63 -2.36
C GLU A 173 -25.05 -8.43 -1.12
N LYS A 174 -24.44 -8.26 0.06
CA LYS A 174 -25.12 -8.03 1.34
C LYS A 174 -24.99 -6.58 1.78
#